data_AF-A0A438IRI2-F1
#
_entry.id   AF-A0A438IRI2-F1
#
_cell.length_a   1.000
_cell.length_b   1.000
_cell.length_c   1.000
_cell.angle_alpha   90.00
_cell.angle_beta   90.00
_cell.angle_gamma   90.00
#
_symmetry.space_group_name_H-M   'P 1'
#
loop_
_entity.id
_entity.type
_entity.pdbx_description
1 polymer ?
#
loop_
_entity_poly.entity_id
_entity_poly.type
_entity_poly.pdbx_seq_one_letter_code
_entity_poly.pdbx_strand_id
1 'polypeptide(L)'
;MAFRLSSGDVTGFKVLFSMAIMYGLMAVLVYSVVHMHFITPLGIDAPLDRFSEGRALQHLRVLSQEIGSRQEGSPGLKEAARYIKAQLEVLKERAGSNIRIEIEETIVDGSFNMIFLGYSISLGYRNHTNVIMRISSVNSQETDPSVLLNGHFDSPLGSPGAGDCGSCVASMLEMARLTVDSGWVPPRPIIFLFNGAEELFLLGAHGFMKTHKWSDTIGAFINIEASGTGGLGRT
;
A
#
# COMPACT_ATOMS: atom_id res chain seq x y z
N MET A 1 -7.04 -56.23 -40.24
CA MET A 1 -5.66 -55.72 -40.24
C MET A 1 -5.48 -54.96 -38.93
N ALA A 2 -4.80 -55.54 -37.94
CA ALA A 2 -4.61 -54.90 -36.64
C ALA A 2 -3.45 -53.91 -36.74
N PHE A 3 -3.73 -52.62 -36.55
CA PHE A 3 -2.69 -51.59 -36.49
C PHE A 3 -1.79 -51.88 -35.29
N ARG A 4 -0.55 -52.33 -35.53
CA ARG A 4 0.47 -52.46 -34.49
C ARG A 4 1.11 -51.09 -34.30
N LEU A 5 0.86 -50.47 -33.15
CA LEU A 5 1.53 -49.23 -32.75
C LEU A 5 3.03 -49.48 -32.60
N SER A 6 3.84 -48.63 -33.24
CA SER A 6 5.30 -48.61 -33.08
C SER A 6 5.69 -47.91 -31.77
N SER A 7 6.94 -48.09 -31.32
CA SER A 7 7.48 -47.36 -30.17
C SER A 7 7.49 -45.83 -30.37
N GLY A 8 7.59 -45.38 -31.63
CA GLY A 8 7.45 -43.98 -32.02
C GLY A 8 6.03 -43.45 -31.78
N ASP A 9 5.01 -44.25 -32.10
CA ASP A 9 3.60 -43.88 -31.89
C ASP A 9 3.24 -43.74 -30.41
N VAL A 10 3.78 -44.63 -29.57
CA VAL A 10 3.63 -44.56 -28.11
C VAL A 10 4.28 -43.29 -27.54
N THR A 11 5.44 -42.91 -28.08
CA THR A 11 6.15 -41.68 -27.66
C THR A 11 5.42 -40.43 -28.13
N GLY A 12 4.94 -40.40 -29.38
CA GLY A 12 4.12 -39.30 -29.92
C GLY A 12 2.81 -39.13 -29.14
N PHE A 13 2.13 -40.22 -28.79
CA PHE A 13 0.93 -40.18 -27.96
C PHE A 13 1.22 -39.59 -26.57
N LYS A 14 2.33 -39.98 -25.92
CA LYS A 14 2.72 -39.41 -24.62
C LYS A 14 3.00 -37.90 -24.68
N VAL A 15 3.60 -37.42 -25.76
CA VAL A 15 3.85 -35.98 -25.98
C VAL A 15 2.52 -35.24 -26.17
N LEU A 16 1.66 -35.72 -27.06
CA LEU A 16 0.35 -35.10 -27.30
C LEU A 16 -0.54 -35.11 -26.05
N PHE A 17 -0.52 -36.20 -25.28
CA PHE A 17 -1.24 -36.32 -24.02
C PHE A 17 -0.71 -35.33 -22.97
N SER A 18 0.62 -35.20 -22.85
CA SER A 18 1.25 -34.21 -21.97
C SER A 18 0.90 -32.77 -22.37
N MET A 19 0.90 -32.46 -23.67
CA MET A 19 0.48 -31.15 -24.17
C MET A 19 -0.99 -30.86 -23.86
N ALA A 20 -1.88 -31.83 -24.07
CA ALA A 20 -3.31 -31.68 -23.76
C ALA A 20 -3.54 -31.40 -22.27
N ILE A 21 -2.82 -32.09 -21.38
CA ILE A 21 -2.86 -31.81 -19.93
C ILE A 21 -2.36 -30.39 -19.65
N MET A 22 -1.21 -30.00 -20.20
CA MET A 22 -0.65 -28.66 -20.00
C MET A 22 -1.61 -27.57 -20.46
N TYR A 23 -2.18 -27.67 -21.66
CA TYR A 23 -3.17 -26.71 -22.16
C TYR A 23 -4.46 -26.73 -21.34
N GLY A 24 -4.91 -27.90 -20.87
CA GLY A 24 -6.04 -28.02 -19.96
C GLY A 24 -5.80 -27.29 -18.64
N LEU A 25 -4.63 -27.47 -18.04
CA LEU A 25 -4.23 -26.75 -16.81
C LEU A 25 -4.11 -25.24 -17.03
N MET A 26 -3.52 -24.81 -18.15
CA MET A 26 -3.46 -23.39 -18.52
C MET A 26 -4.86 -22.81 -18.72
N ALA A 27 -5.77 -23.53 -19.39
CA ALA A 27 -7.13 -23.07 -19.60
C ALA A 27 -7.92 -22.97 -18.28
N VAL A 28 -7.75 -23.93 -17.36
CA VAL A 28 -8.34 -23.87 -16.02
C VAL A 28 -7.78 -22.70 -15.21
N LEU A 29 -6.47 -22.46 -15.28
CA LEU A 29 -5.84 -21.31 -14.63
C LEU A 29 -6.38 -19.98 -15.17
N VAL A 30 -6.42 -19.82 -16.50
CA VAL A 30 -6.98 -18.61 -17.14
C VAL A 30 -8.46 -18.45 -16.78
N TYR A 31 -9.24 -19.52 -16.85
CA TYR A 31 -10.65 -19.50 -16.46
C TYR A 31 -10.80 -19.06 -15.01
N SER A 32 -10.00 -19.62 -14.09
CA SER A 32 -9.98 -19.24 -12.69
C SER A 32 -9.68 -17.76 -12.52
N VAL A 33 -8.60 -17.25 -13.12
CA VAL A 33 -8.21 -15.83 -13.06
C VAL A 33 -9.30 -14.90 -13.59
N VAL A 34 -9.91 -15.24 -14.74
CA VAL A 34 -10.98 -14.42 -15.36
C VAL A 34 -12.27 -14.44 -14.52
N HIS A 35 -12.54 -15.53 -13.81
CA HIS A 35 -13.73 -15.70 -12.99
C HIS A 35 -13.47 -15.50 -11.49
N MET A 36 -12.30 -14.95 -11.12
CA MET A 36 -12.05 -14.49 -9.77
C MET A 36 -13.13 -13.46 -9.42
N HIS A 37 -13.98 -13.81 -8.45
CA HIS A 37 -14.97 -12.90 -7.92
C HIS A 37 -14.25 -11.84 -7.08
N PHE A 38 -13.94 -10.70 -7.70
CA PHE A 38 -13.48 -9.53 -6.98
C PHE A 38 -14.59 -9.01 -6.08
N ILE A 39 -14.22 -8.51 -4.90
CA ILE A 39 -15.14 -7.79 -4.02
C ILE A 39 -15.67 -6.59 -4.81
N THR A 40 -17.00 -6.48 -4.95
CA THR A 40 -17.61 -5.34 -5.61
C THR A 40 -17.22 -4.07 -4.86
N PRO A 41 -16.58 -3.09 -5.53
CA PRO A 41 -16.19 -1.86 -4.87
C PRO A 41 -17.42 -1.10 -4.41
N LEU A 42 -17.34 -0.55 -3.19
CA LEU A 42 -18.44 0.22 -2.61
C LEU A 42 -18.29 1.71 -2.95
N GLY A 43 -19.41 2.34 -3.33
CA GLY A 43 -19.49 3.76 -3.64
C GLY A 43 -19.33 4.67 -2.42
N ILE A 44 -19.45 5.99 -2.62
CA ILE A 44 -19.24 7.01 -1.59
C ILE A 44 -20.20 6.89 -0.40
N ASP A 45 -21.43 6.46 -0.66
CA ASP A 45 -22.50 6.32 0.33
C ASP A 45 -22.43 4.98 1.10
N ALA A 46 -21.32 4.24 0.97
CA ALA A 46 -21.13 2.99 1.69
C ALA A 46 -21.24 3.22 3.22
N PRO A 47 -21.78 2.25 3.97
CA PRO A 47 -21.80 2.29 5.43
C PRO A 47 -20.42 2.62 6.03
N LEU A 48 -20.42 3.31 7.17
CA LEU A 48 -19.20 3.80 7.82
C LEU A 48 -18.28 2.67 8.31
N ASP A 49 -18.85 1.51 8.62
CA ASP A 49 -18.19 0.26 9.02
C ASP A 49 -17.66 -0.57 7.83
N ARG A 50 -17.71 -0.02 6.61
CA ARG A 50 -17.19 -0.65 5.40
C ARG A 50 -16.19 0.25 4.69
N PHE A 51 -15.19 -0.38 4.08
CA PHE A 51 -14.26 0.32 3.18
C PHE A 51 -15.01 0.79 1.92
N SER A 52 -14.86 2.06 1.55
CA SER A 52 -15.42 2.64 0.33
C SER A 52 -14.34 2.98 -0.69
N GLU A 53 -14.41 2.35 -1.86
CA GLU A 53 -13.61 2.78 -3.01
C GLU A 53 -13.97 4.22 -3.41
N GLY A 54 -15.25 4.57 -3.38
CA GLY A 54 -15.70 5.92 -3.73
C GLY A 54 -15.06 7.03 -2.90
N ARG A 55 -14.91 6.82 -1.57
CA ARG A 55 -14.22 7.76 -0.68
C ARG A 55 -12.70 7.76 -0.91
N ALA A 56 -12.08 6.59 -1.08
CA ALA A 56 -10.67 6.51 -1.43
C ALA A 56 -10.37 7.26 -2.75
N LEU A 57 -11.22 7.10 -3.78
CA LEU A 57 -11.09 7.80 -5.05
C LEU A 57 -11.18 9.32 -4.92
N GLN A 58 -11.88 9.87 -3.92
CA GLN A 58 -11.86 11.30 -3.65
C GLN A 58 -10.47 11.76 -3.19
N HIS A 59 -9.85 11.03 -2.25
CA HIS A 59 -8.48 11.34 -1.84
C HIS A 59 -7.50 11.22 -3.00
N LEU A 60 -7.65 10.19 -3.85
CA LEU A 60 -6.82 10.01 -5.03
C LEU A 60 -6.92 11.18 -6.01
N ARG A 61 -8.14 11.72 -6.25
CA ARG A 61 -8.33 12.89 -7.12
C ARG A 61 -7.61 14.12 -6.59
N VAL A 62 -7.70 14.39 -5.28
CA VAL A 62 -6.97 15.50 -4.68
C VAL A 62 -5.46 15.32 -4.86
N LEU A 63 -4.95 14.13 -4.50
CA LEU A 63 -3.51 13.85 -4.56
C LEU A 63 -2.95 13.92 -5.98
N SER A 64 -3.65 13.36 -6.98
CA SER A 64 -3.12 13.18 -8.33
C SER A 64 -3.57 14.21 -9.37
N GLN A 65 -4.74 14.83 -9.20
CA GLN A 65 -5.28 15.78 -10.17
C GLN A 65 -5.24 17.22 -9.66
N GLU A 66 -5.65 17.46 -8.41
CA GLU A 66 -5.69 18.82 -7.85
C GLU A 66 -4.30 19.30 -7.41
N ILE A 67 -3.56 18.46 -6.68
CA ILE A 67 -2.16 18.73 -6.31
C ILE A 67 -1.25 18.44 -7.50
N GLY A 68 -1.49 17.33 -8.22
CA GLY A 68 -0.69 16.92 -9.37
C GLY A 68 0.56 16.14 -8.98
N SER A 69 1.70 16.52 -9.53
CA SER A 69 2.98 15.86 -9.23
C SER A 69 3.45 16.16 -7.81
N ARG A 70 3.84 15.11 -7.10
CA ARG A 70 4.32 15.14 -5.71
C ARG A 70 5.77 14.68 -5.63
N GLN A 71 6.53 14.93 -6.69
CA GLN A 71 7.94 14.56 -6.75
C GLN A 71 8.72 15.14 -5.56
N GLU A 72 9.69 14.39 -5.05
CA GLU A 72 10.52 14.87 -3.95
C GLU A 72 11.12 16.26 -4.22
N GLY A 73 11.04 17.15 -3.22
CA GLY A 73 11.48 18.55 -3.32
C GLY A 73 10.49 19.51 -4.02
N SER A 74 9.40 19.03 -4.61
CA SER A 74 8.39 19.87 -5.25
C SER A 74 7.45 20.56 -4.24
N PRO A 75 6.77 21.66 -4.62
CA PRO A 75 5.67 22.21 -3.83
C PRO A 75 4.51 21.22 -3.62
N GLY A 76 4.24 20.36 -4.62
CA GLY A 76 3.17 19.36 -4.56
C GLY A 76 3.38 18.33 -3.46
N LEU A 77 4.63 17.92 -3.19
CA LEU A 77 4.95 17.05 -2.05
C LEU A 77 4.53 17.68 -0.71
N LYS A 78 4.85 18.97 -0.51
CA LYS A 78 4.50 19.70 0.71
C LYS A 78 2.98 19.87 0.85
N GLU A 79 2.30 20.11 -0.26
CA GLU A 79 0.83 20.17 -0.29
C GLU A 79 0.21 18.82 0.08
N ALA A 80 0.75 17.73 -0.44
CA ALA A 80 0.29 16.38 -0.14
C ALA A 80 0.47 16.03 1.34
N ALA A 81 1.64 16.32 1.92
CA ALA A 81 1.88 16.12 3.35
C ALA A 81 0.88 16.92 4.20
N ARG A 82 0.61 18.19 3.84
CA ARG A 82 -0.37 19.03 4.51
C ARG A 82 -1.78 18.47 4.39
N TYR A 83 -2.16 18.03 3.20
CA TYR A 83 -3.46 17.43 2.93
C TYR A 83 -3.66 16.16 3.76
N ILE A 84 -2.70 15.23 3.73
CA ILE A 84 -2.74 13.99 4.51
C ILE A 84 -2.91 14.32 5.99
N LYS A 85 -2.04 15.17 6.55
CA LYS A 85 -2.12 15.58 7.95
C LYS A 85 -3.48 16.19 8.30
N ALA A 86 -4.03 17.05 7.45
CA ALA A 86 -5.34 17.64 7.66
C ALA A 86 -6.45 16.57 7.69
N GLN A 87 -6.41 15.57 6.81
CA GLN A 87 -7.36 14.45 6.85
C GLN A 87 -7.23 13.65 8.16
N LEU A 88 -6.01 13.38 8.63
CA LEU A 88 -5.78 12.65 9.88
C LEU A 88 -6.28 13.43 11.10
N GLU A 89 -6.09 14.76 11.14
CA GLU A 89 -6.60 15.59 12.23
C GLU A 89 -8.14 15.60 12.27
N VAL A 90 -8.80 15.66 11.10
CA VAL A 90 -10.26 15.51 11.02
C VAL A 90 -10.72 14.15 11.58
N LEU A 91 -9.98 13.07 11.32
CA LEU A 91 -10.28 11.76 11.90
C LEU A 91 -10.07 11.74 13.43
N LYS A 92 -9.03 12.42 13.90
CA LYS A 92 -8.75 12.54 15.34
C LYS A 92 -9.86 13.27 16.10
N GLU A 93 -10.42 14.32 15.53
CA GLU A 93 -11.55 15.06 16.12
C GLU A 93 -12.82 14.20 16.25
N ARG A 94 -12.98 13.21 15.36
CA ARG A 94 -14.13 12.30 15.33
C ARG A 94 -13.94 11.04 16.15
N ALA A 95 -12.77 10.84 16.75
CA ALA A 95 -12.42 9.62 17.44
C ALA A 95 -13.31 9.37 18.68
N GLY A 96 -13.79 8.15 18.81
CA GLY A 96 -14.52 7.72 20.01
C GLY A 96 -13.61 7.66 21.25
N SER A 97 -14.21 7.72 22.44
CA SER A 97 -13.48 7.76 23.72
C SER A 97 -12.65 6.51 24.05
N ASN A 98 -12.83 5.41 23.30
CA ASN A 98 -12.19 4.12 23.58
C ASN A 98 -10.84 3.94 22.84
N ILE A 99 -10.51 4.86 21.92
CA ILE A 99 -9.27 4.85 21.17
C ILE A 99 -8.46 6.13 21.43
N ARG A 100 -7.14 6.02 21.38
CA ARG A 100 -6.19 7.14 21.40
C ARG A 100 -5.60 7.28 20.01
N ILE A 101 -5.56 8.52 19.51
CA ILE A 101 -4.97 8.86 18.21
C ILE A 101 -3.85 9.87 18.42
N GLU A 102 -2.67 9.50 17.94
CA GLU A 102 -1.45 10.30 17.99
C GLU A 102 -1.01 10.58 16.55
N ILE A 103 -0.76 11.84 16.21
CA ILE A 103 -0.34 12.26 14.86
C ILE A 103 0.98 13.00 15.00
N GLU A 104 1.99 12.57 14.24
CA GLU A 104 3.31 13.17 14.22
C GLU A 104 3.72 13.44 12.77
N GLU A 105 4.23 14.64 12.51
CA GLU A 105 4.96 14.96 11.29
C GLU A 105 6.44 15.00 11.65
N THR A 106 7.24 14.19 10.99
CA THR A 106 8.66 14.05 11.32
C THR A 106 9.52 14.39 10.12
N ILE A 107 10.67 14.99 10.40
CA ILE A 107 11.72 15.25 9.42
C ILE A 107 12.83 14.26 9.72
N VAL A 108 13.26 13.51 8.71
CA VAL A 108 14.26 12.45 8.85
C VAL A 108 15.48 12.69 7.99
N ASP A 109 16.62 12.33 8.59
CA ASP A 109 17.95 12.38 8.00
C ASP A 109 18.60 11.01 8.15
N GLY A 110 19.57 10.69 7.29
CA GLY A 110 20.30 9.45 7.43
C GLY A 110 21.29 9.19 6.31
N SER A 111 21.95 8.04 6.43
CA SER A 111 22.77 7.49 5.36
C SER A 111 22.82 5.98 5.46
N PHE A 112 23.00 5.34 4.32
CA PHE A 112 23.19 3.90 4.22
C PHE A 112 23.99 3.54 2.97
N ASN A 113 24.55 2.33 3.00
CA ASN A 113 25.21 1.74 1.84
C ASN A 113 24.28 0.70 1.24
N MET A 114 24.19 0.65 -0.09
CA MET A 114 23.46 -0.38 -0.82
C MET A 114 24.28 -0.86 -2.02
N ILE A 115 23.94 -2.05 -2.53
CA ILE A 115 24.41 -2.51 -3.83
C ILE A 115 23.29 -2.27 -4.84
N PHE A 116 23.55 -1.47 -5.87
CA PHE A 116 22.61 -1.23 -6.95
C PHE A 116 23.27 -1.56 -8.29
N LEU A 117 22.62 -2.44 -9.07
CA LEU A 117 23.14 -2.94 -10.35
C LEU A 117 24.59 -3.47 -10.28
N GLY A 118 24.96 -4.08 -9.15
CA GLY A 118 26.30 -4.65 -8.93
C GLY A 118 27.36 -3.66 -8.43
N TYR A 119 27.01 -2.39 -8.21
CA TYR A 119 27.91 -1.37 -7.68
C TYR A 119 27.54 -0.95 -6.27
N SER A 120 28.54 -0.77 -5.41
CA SER A 120 28.34 -0.19 -4.07
C SER A 120 28.06 1.30 -4.19
N ILE A 121 26.94 1.74 -3.63
CA ILE A 121 26.54 3.14 -3.55
C ILE A 121 26.36 3.50 -2.08
N SER A 122 26.94 4.64 -1.69
CA SER A 122 26.70 5.27 -0.40
C SER A 122 25.74 6.43 -0.62
N LEU A 123 24.57 6.36 0.01
CA LEU A 123 23.55 7.39 -0.12
C LEU A 123 23.36 8.08 1.23
N GLY A 124 23.41 9.41 1.21
CA GLY A 124 23.14 10.27 2.35
C GLY A 124 22.02 11.23 2.00
N TYR A 125 21.10 11.44 2.94
CA TYR A 125 19.90 12.22 2.71
C TYR A 125 19.55 13.06 3.93
N ARG A 126 18.80 14.13 3.68
CA ARG A 126 18.36 15.07 4.72
C ARG A 126 17.00 15.66 4.38
N ASN A 127 16.28 16.04 5.42
CA ASN A 127 15.04 16.81 5.35
C ASN A 127 13.88 16.12 4.62
N HIS A 128 13.75 14.80 4.72
CA HIS A 128 12.58 14.11 4.17
C HIS A 128 11.45 14.08 5.19
N THR A 129 10.23 14.30 4.73
CA THR A 129 9.04 14.42 5.60
C THR A 129 8.28 13.11 5.63
N ASN A 130 7.91 12.65 6.82
CA ASN A 130 6.94 11.59 7.02
C ASN A 130 5.74 12.14 7.80
N VAL A 131 4.54 11.67 7.46
CA VAL A 131 3.33 11.91 8.25
C VAL A 131 2.88 10.59 8.85
N ILE A 132 2.66 10.58 10.16
CA ILE A 132 2.46 9.34 10.91
C ILE A 132 1.20 9.48 11.76
N MET A 133 0.35 8.46 11.74
CA MET A 133 -0.80 8.35 12.64
C MET A 133 -0.71 7.02 13.40
N ARG A 134 -0.80 7.06 14.73
CA ARG A 134 -0.94 5.87 15.57
C ARG A 134 -2.33 5.84 16.17
N ILE A 135 -3.04 4.74 15.94
CA ILE A 135 -4.35 4.45 16.55
C ILE A 135 -4.16 3.30 17.53
N SER A 136 -4.48 3.50 18.80
CA SER A 136 -4.41 2.47 19.83
C SER A 136 -5.66 2.45 20.69
N SER A 137 -5.89 1.38 21.44
CA SER A 137 -6.84 1.44 22.56
C SER A 137 -6.32 2.42 23.62
N VAL A 138 -7.22 3.02 24.40
CA VAL A 138 -6.84 3.79 25.61
C VAL A 138 -6.09 2.95 26.65
N ASN A 139 -6.27 1.63 26.63
CA ASN A 139 -5.58 0.70 27.51
C ASN A 139 -4.23 0.21 26.95
N SER A 140 -3.89 0.58 25.71
CA SER A 140 -2.63 0.16 25.08
C SER A 140 -1.44 0.90 25.67
N GLN A 141 -0.39 0.14 25.97
CA GLN A 141 0.90 0.68 26.41
C GLN A 141 1.68 1.21 25.20
N GLU A 142 2.67 2.06 25.45
CA GLU A 142 3.54 2.56 24.37
C GLU A 142 4.42 1.45 23.79
N THR A 143 4.82 0.48 24.62
CA THR A 143 5.67 -0.66 24.26
C THR A 143 4.91 -1.81 23.60
N ASP A 144 3.59 -1.71 23.45
CA ASP A 144 2.80 -2.76 22.82
C ASP A 144 3.20 -2.95 21.35
N PRO A 145 3.37 -4.21 20.89
CA PRO A 145 3.66 -4.49 19.49
C PRO A 145 2.57 -3.93 18.59
N SER A 146 2.99 -3.15 17.61
CA SER A 146 2.13 -2.42 16.67
C SER A 146 2.18 -3.05 15.28
N VAL A 147 1.10 -2.90 14.52
CA VAL A 147 1.07 -3.21 13.09
C VAL A 147 1.36 -1.92 12.31
N LEU A 148 2.42 -1.93 11.50
CA LEU A 148 2.77 -0.83 10.61
C LEU A 148 2.08 -1.01 9.24
N LEU A 149 1.26 -0.05 8.85
CA LEU A 149 0.80 0.15 7.48
C LEU A 149 1.65 1.25 6.85
N ASN A 150 2.49 0.88 5.89
CA ASN A 150 3.41 1.79 5.21
C ASN A 150 2.94 2.06 3.78
N GLY A 151 3.04 3.30 3.33
CA GLY A 151 2.85 3.68 1.93
C GLY A 151 3.48 5.05 1.67
N HIS A 152 3.88 5.30 0.43
CA HIS A 152 4.56 6.54 0.09
C HIS A 152 3.64 7.57 -0.53
N PHE A 153 3.89 8.85 -0.25
CA PHE A 153 3.07 9.95 -0.78
C PHE A 153 3.78 10.81 -1.82
N ASP A 154 5.07 10.58 -2.06
CA ASP A 154 5.75 11.15 -3.21
C ASP A 154 5.23 10.54 -4.53
N SER A 155 5.76 11.02 -5.65
CA SER A 155 5.42 10.51 -6.96
C SER A 155 6.67 10.41 -7.83
N PRO A 156 6.69 9.52 -8.82
CA PRO A 156 7.81 9.44 -9.75
C PRO A 156 8.01 10.76 -10.51
N LEU A 157 9.23 10.95 -10.97
CA LEU A 157 9.59 12.04 -11.89
C LEU A 157 8.66 12.08 -13.10
N GLY A 158 8.04 13.24 -13.35
CA GLY A 158 7.20 13.46 -14.52
C GLY A 158 5.83 12.78 -14.47
N SER A 159 5.42 12.23 -13.32
CA SER A 159 4.13 11.57 -13.13
C SER A 159 3.31 12.26 -12.02
N PRO A 160 1.98 12.33 -12.13
CA PRO A 160 1.10 12.66 -11.01
C PRO A 160 1.01 11.52 -9.97
N GLY A 161 1.57 10.33 -10.26
CA GLY A 161 1.65 9.22 -9.30
C GLY A 161 0.29 8.73 -8.79
N ALA A 162 -0.71 8.59 -9.67
CA ALA A 162 -2.03 8.13 -9.27
C ALA A 162 -2.01 6.64 -8.84
N GLY A 163 -1.40 5.78 -9.64
CA GLY A 163 -1.16 4.38 -9.27
C GLY A 163 -0.07 4.25 -8.21
N ASP A 164 1.04 4.94 -8.43
CA ASP A 164 2.29 4.86 -7.68
C ASP A 164 2.63 6.22 -7.02
N CYS A 165 2.34 6.43 -5.73
CA CYS A 165 1.49 5.58 -4.87
C CYS A 165 0.32 6.39 -4.27
N GLY A 166 -0.26 7.31 -5.06
CA GLY A 166 -1.44 8.09 -4.65
C GLY A 166 -2.63 7.20 -4.27
N SER A 167 -2.81 6.07 -4.96
CA SER A 167 -3.87 5.09 -4.67
C SER A 167 -3.66 4.38 -3.32
N CYS A 168 -2.40 4.22 -2.92
CA CYS A 168 -2.00 3.61 -1.65
C CYS A 168 -2.30 4.55 -0.50
N VAL A 169 -1.89 5.81 -0.62
CA VAL A 169 -2.22 6.87 0.35
C VAL A 169 -3.73 7.00 0.51
N ALA A 170 -4.47 7.04 -0.60
CA ALA A 170 -5.93 7.08 -0.60
C ALA A 170 -6.56 5.90 0.14
N SER A 171 -6.04 4.69 -0.09
CA SER A 171 -6.52 3.47 0.58
C SER A 171 -6.20 3.50 2.08
N MET A 172 -5.00 3.96 2.46
CA MET A 172 -4.60 4.12 3.85
C MET A 172 -5.45 5.15 4.59
N LEU A 173 -5.80 6.27 3.96
CA LEU A 173 -6.72 7.26 4.53
C LEU A 173 -8.12 6.67 4.76
N GLU A 174 -8.67 5.92 3.82
CA GLU A 174 -9.97 5.25 4.01
C GLU A 174 -9.89 4.13 5.06
N MET A 175 -8.77 3.42 5.19
CA MET A 175 -8.57 2.43 6.27
C MET A 175 -8.45 3.10 7.64
N ALA A 176 -7.76 4.23 7.74
CA ALA A 176 -7.71 5.03 8.96
C ALA A 176 -9.13 5.51 9.33
N ARG A 177 -9.88 6.05 8.37
CA ARG A 177 -11.28 6.45 8.55
C ARG A 177 -12.14 5.29 9.03
N LEU A 178 -12.05 4.12 8.38
CA LEU A 178 -12.77 2.92 8.74
C LEU A 178 -12.45 2.48 10.18
N THR A 179 -11.18 2.53 10.58
CA THR A 179 -10.76 2.18 11.95
C THR A 179 -11.40 3.10 12.98
N VAL A 180 -11.50 4.40 12.68
CA VAL A 180 -12.09 5.40 13.58
C VAL A 180 -13.62 5.31 13.63
N ASP A 181 -14.27 5.22 12.47
CA ASP A 181 -15.72 5.35 12.36
C ASP A 181 -16.50 4.04 12.59
N SER A 182 -15.85 2.88 12.48
CA SER A 182 -16.52 1.57 12.65
C SER A 182 -16.90 1.26 14.11
N GLY A 183 -16.39 2.03 15.08
CA GLY A 183 -16.50 1.72 16.51
C GLY A 183 -15.64 0.54 16.96
N TRP A 184 -14.82 -0.02 16.07
CA TRP A 184 -13.87 -1.08 16.39
C TRP A 184 -12.70 -0.52 17.21
N VAL A 185 -12.35 -1.24 18.29
CA VAL A 185 -11.17 -0.90 19.11
C VAL A 185 -10.05 -1.88 18.74
N PRO A 186 -8.92 -1.40 18.20
CA PRO A 186 -7.86 -2.28 17.76
C PRO A 186 -7.19 -2.97 18.96
N PRO A 187 -7.03 -4.31 18.95
CA PRO A 187 -6.42 -5.06 20.06
C PRO A 187 -4.91 -4.81 20.17
N ARG A 188 -4.28 -4.37 19.07
CA ARG A 188 -2.89 -3.93 19.00
C ARG A 188 -2.85 -2.57 18.28
N PRO A 189 -1.94 -1.66 18.64
CA PRO A 189 -1.85 -0.38 17.97
C PRO A 189 -1.58 -0.54 16.47
N ILE A 190 -2.16 0.35 15.67
CA ILE A 190 -1.94 0.44 14.23
C ILE A 190 -1.22 1.75 13.95
N ILE A 191 -0.10 1.68 13.23
CA ILE A 191 0.67 2.84 12.80
C ILE A 191 0.48 2.97 11.30
N PHE A 192 -0.08 4.08 10.84
CA PHE A 192 -0.09 4.48 9.44
C PHE A 192 1.10 5.39 9.21
N LEU A 193 2.06 4.93 8.40
CA LEU A 193 3.23 5.69 7.99
C LEU A 193 3.06 6.08 6.53
N PHE A 194 2.76 7.37 6.33
CA PHE A 194 2.84 8.01 5.03
C PHE A 194 4.26 8.53 4.88
N ASN A 195 5.13 7.74 4.24
CA ASN A 195 6.53 8.10 4.08
C ASN A 195 6.75 8.96 2.84
N GLY A 196 7.75 9.84 2.89
CA GLY A 196 8.21 10.60 1.73
C GLY A 196 9.51 10.02 1.14
N ALA A 197 9.85 10.47 -0.06
CA ALA A 197 11.08 10.11 -0.77
C ALA A 197 11.28 8.58 -0.93
N GLU A 198 10.22 7.84 -1.20
CA GLU A 198 10.30 6.42 -1.56
C GLU A 198 10.99 6.24 -2.91
N GLU A 199 10.61 7.09 -3.88
CA GLU A 199 11.10 7.06 -5.27
C GLU A 199 12.60 7.35 -5.37
N LEU A 200 13.20 7.82 -4.26
CA LEU A 200 14.63 8.05 -4.09
C LEU A 200 15.29 6.97 -3.21
N PHE A 201 14.82 5.72 -3.27
CA PHE A 201 15.33 4.57 -2.52
C PHE A 201 14.89 4.50 -1.04
N LEU A 202 13.60 4.68 -0.77
CA LEU A 202 12.97 4.41 0.54
C LEU A 202 13.45 5.32 1.68
N LEU A 203 13.80 6.58 1.39
CA LEU A 203 14.54 7.42 2.35
C LEU A 203 13.72 7.79 3.57
N GLY A 204 12.44 8.13 3.40
CA GLY A 204 11.53 8.42 4.50
C GLY A 204 11.31 7.20 5.39
N ALA A 205 11.08 6.03 4.78
CA ALA A 205 10.88 4.78 5.53
C ALA A 205 12.14 4.36 6.29
N HIS A 206 13.33 4.45 5.66
CA HIS A 206 14.60 4.19 6.33
C HIS A 206 14.80 5.16 7.51
N GLY A 207 14.51 6.45 7.31
CA GLY A 207 14.58 7.45 8.38
C GLY A 207 13.69 7.11 9.55
N PHE A 208 12.42 6.76 9.30
CA PHE A 208 11.49 6.34 10.34
C PHE A 208 12.03 5.14 11.14
N MET A 209 12.50 4.10 10.47
CA MET A 209 13.04 2.90 11.14
C MET A 209 14.26 3.21 12.02
N LYS A 210 15.06 4.21 11.64
CA LYS A 210 16.29 4.57 12.35
C LYS A 210 16.07 5.52 13.53
N THR A 211 15.09 6.42 13.46
CA THR A 211 14.99 7.54 14.41
C THR A 211 13.68 7.60 15.19
N HIS A 212 12.61 6.96 14.71
CA HIS A 212 11.30 7.08 15.35
C HIS A 212 11.18 6.16 16.57
N LYS A 213 10.72 6.67 17.71
CA LYS A 213 10.48 5.91 18.95
C LYS A 213 9.57 4.68 18.80
N TRP A 214 8.73 4.67 17.76
CA TRP A 214 7.79 3.58 17.48
C TRP A 214 8.38 2.49 16.58
N SER A 215 9.58 2.67 16.01
CA SER A 215 10.18 1.65 15.15
C SER A 215 10.50 0.37 15.93
N ASP A 216 10.92 0.51 17.19
CA ASP A 216 11.24 -0.61 18.09
C ASP A 216 10.01 -1.42 18.55
N THR A 217 8.79 -0.89 18.34
CA THR A 217 7.55 -1.56 18.76
C THR A 217 6.83 -2.23 17.59
N ILE A 218 7.40 -2.25 16.39
CA ILE A 218 6.76 -2.90 15.23
C ILE A 218 6.83 -4.42 15.37
N GLY A 219 5.65 -5.04 15.51
CA GLY A 219 5.52 -6.51 15.53
C GLY A 219 5.26 -7.11 14.15
N ALA A 220 4.63 -6.35 13.27
CA ALA A 220 4.36 -6.73 11.88
C ALA A 220 4.24 -5.48 11.00
N PHE A 221 4.54 -5.61 9.71
CA PHE A 221 4.37 -4.53 8.75
C PHE A 221 3.70 -5.00 7.46
N ILE A 222 2.95 -4.10 6.85
CA ILE A 222 2.33 -4.24 5.53
C ILE A 222 2.73 -3.00 4.73
N ASN A 223 3.46 -3.20 3.64
CA ASN A 223 3.74 -2.14 2.67
C ASN A 223 2.69 -2.15 1.58
N ILE A 224 1.98 -1.03 1.41
CA ILE A 224 0.97 -0.85 0.37
C ILE A 224 1.65 -0.11 -0.77
N GLU A 225 1.85 -0.84 -1.86
CA GLU A 225 2.53 -0.35 -3.06
C GLU A 225 1.70 -0.63 -4.31
N ALA A 226 2.00 0.10 -5.38
CA ALA A 226 1.45 -0.08 -6.72
C ALA A 226 1.53 -1.54 -7.19
N SER A 227 0.47 -2.29 -6.92
CA SER A 227 0.31 -3.69 -7.35
C SER A 227 -0.45 -3.80 -8.69
N GLY A 228 -0.71 -2.65 -9.34
CA GLY A 228 -1.39 -2.54 -10.64
C GLY A 228 -2.58 -1.55 -10.63
N THR A 229 -2.89 -0.96 -11.78
CA THR A 229 -3.99 0.01 -11.95
C THR A 229 -5.27 -0.58 -12.57
N GLY A 230 -5.29 -1.88 -12.85
CA GLY A 230 -6.41 -2.56 -13.51
C GLY A 230 -6.82 -3.85 -12.79
N GLY A 231 -8.02 -3.84 -12.20
CA GLY A 231 -8.74 -5.06 -11.86
C GLY A 231 -9.65 -5.47 -13.02
N LEU A 232 -9.98 -6.76 -13.14
CA LEU A 232 -11.05 -7.26 -14.01
C LEU A 232 -12.43 -6.87 -13.41
N GLY A 233 -12.68 -5.57 -13.26
CA GLY A 233 -13.99 -5.06 -12.92
C GLY A 233 -14.88 -5.19 -14.15
N ARG A 234 -15.96 -5.99 -14.04
CA ARG A 234 -17.04 -5.94 -15.02
C ARG A 234 -17.69 -4.56 -14.90
N THR A 235 -17.48 -3.73 -15.91
CA THR A 235 -18.34 -2.57 -16.17
C THR A 235 -19.66 -3.04 -16.77
#